data_AF-A0A957SEN8-F1
#
_entry.id   AF-A0A957SEN8-F1
#
_cell.length_a   1.000
_cell.length_b   1.000
_cell.length_c   1.000
_cell.angle_alpha   90.00
_cell.angle_beta   90.00
_cell.angle_gamma   90.00
#
_symmetry.space_group_name_H-M   'P 1'
#
loop_
_entity.id
_entity.type
_entity.pdbx_description
1 polymer ?
#
loop_
_entity_poly.entity_id
_entity_poly.type
_entity_poly.pdbx_seq_one_letter_code
_entity_poly.pdbx_strand_id
1 'polypeptide(L)'
;QRGLSYFVRRDDLLLIFVNTMWSGLGGEGRVETAWLAQTLRDHTDARHKLVLGHHPVHPINGYAGEYQRTIEEEAGRAFWQILVEHNVLAYLCSHIMAFDVQVQQGVLQILTGGAGTLPLTPATEYL
;
A
#
# COMPACT_ATOMS: atom_id res chain seq x y z
N GLN A 1 -10.36 -10.62 -9.79
CA GLN A 1 -9.30 -10.69 -10.80
C GLN A 1 -8.25 -11.66 -10.27
N ARG A 2 -7.69 -12.57 -11.09
CA ARG A 2 -6.70 -13.56 -10.62
C ARG A 2 -5.30 -13.09 -11.00
N GLY A 3 -4.32 -13.33 -10.12
CA GLY A 3 -2.90 -13.07 -10.38
C GLY A 3 -2.44 -11.61 -10.24
N LEU A 4 -3.30 -10.69 -9.80
CA LEU A 4 -2.91 -9.30 -9.54
C LEU A 4 -2.37 -9.08 -8.12
N SER A 5 -2.72 -9.97 -7.19
CA SER A 5 -2.06 -10.12 -5.90
C SER A 5 -1.18 -11.37 -5.96
N TYR A 6 0.11 -11.24 -5.60
CA TYR A 6 1.09 -12.33 -5.63
C TYR A 6 2.28 -11.99 -4.73
N PHE A 7 3.16 -12.95 -4.49
CA PHE A 7 4.40 -12.70 -3.77
C PHE A 7 5.60 -13.28 -4.51
N VAL A 8 6.78 -12.72 -4.24
CA VAL A 8 8.08 -13.25 -4.65
C VAL A 8 8.95 -13.33 -3.42
N ARG A 9 9.57 -14.49 -3.20
CA ARG A 9 10.53 -14.67 -2.12
C ARG A 9 11.91 -14.98 -2.68
N ARG A 10 12.94 -14.37 -2.08
CA ARG A 10 14.35 -14.67 -2.32
C ARG A 10 15.07 -14.66 -0.98
N ASP A 11 15.47 -15.84 -0.50
CA ASP A 11 16.09 -16.03 0.80
C ASP A 11 15.23 -15.41 1.93
N ASP A 12 15.79 -14.44 2.65
CA ASP A 12 15.14 -13.73 3.76
C ASP A 12 14.28 -12.52 3.31
N LEU A 13 14.22 -12.23 2.01
CA LEU A 13 13.41 -11.16 1.44
C LEU A 13 12.09 -11.70 0.89
N LEU A 14 10.98 -11.16 1.40
CA LEU A 14 9.63 -11.38 0.93
C LEU A 14 9.05 -10.07 0.37
N LEU A 15 8.68 -10.11 -0.91
CA LEU A 15 7.96 -9.03 -1.60
C LEU A 15 6.52 -9.50 -1.85
N ILE A 16 5.53 -8.76 -1.35
CA ILE A 16 4.12 -9.06 -1.56
C ILE A 16 3.49 -7.92 -2.34
N PHE A 17 2.89 -8.23 -3.48
CA PHE A 17 2.19 -7.28 -4.32
C PHE A 17 0.69 -7.47 -4.09
N VAL A 18 -0.02 -6.38 -3.74
CA VAL A 18 -1.45 -6.38 -3.47
C VAL A 18 -2.19 -5.54 -4.50
N ASN A 19 -3.29 -6.09 -5.02
CA ASN A 19 -4.22 -5.32 -5.83
C ASN A 19 -5.10 -4.44 -4.94
N THR A 20 -4.92 -3.12 -5.04
CA THR A 20 -5.74 -2.13 -4.31
C THR A 20 -6.90 -1.56 -5.14
N MET A 21 -7.24 -2.23 -6.25
CA MET A 21 -8.42 -1.97 -7.09
C MET A 21 -9.21 -3.25 -7.36
N TRP A 22 -9.38 -4.12 -6.36
CA TRP A 22 -10.03 -5.39 -6.61
C TRP A 22 -11.54 -5.23 -6.81
N SER A 23 -11.99 -5.42 -8.05
CA SER A 23 -13.40 -5.32 -8.43
C SER A 23 -14.32 -6.31 -7.70
N GLY A 24 -13.79 -7.44 -7.25
CA GLY A 24 -14.54 -8.44 -6.47
C GLY A 24 -14.93 -7.97 -5.06
N LEU A 25 -14.34 -6.88 -4.57
CA LEU A 25 -14.65 -6.26 -3.28
C LEU A 25 -15.25 -4.85 -3.41
N GLY A 26 -15.59 -4.42 -4.62
CA GLY A 26 -16.16 -3.08 -4.86
C GLY A 26 -15.21 -2.08 -5.50
N GLY A 27 -14.00 -2.49 -5.92
CA GLY A 27 -13.15 -1.67 -6.79
C GLY A 27 -12.10 -0.85 -6.05
N GLU A 28 -12.02 0.45 -6.34
CA GLU A 28 -10.98 1.36 -5.84
C GLU A 28 -10.85 1.31 -4.32
N GLY A 29 -9.61 1.25 -3.83
CA GLY A 29 -9.32 1.23 -2.39
C GLY A 29 -9.73 -0.05 -1.68
N ARG A 30 -9.98 -1.16 -2.38
CA ARG A 30 -10.33 -2.47 -1.79
C ARG A 30 -9.21 -3.49 -2.00
N VAL A 31 -8.88 -4.24 -0.95
CA VAL A 31 -7.70 -5.12 -0.87
C VAL A 31 -8.06 -6.50 -0.33
N GLU A 32 -7.39 -7.54 -0.84
CA GLU A 32 -7.50 -8.94 -0.39
C GLU A 32 -6.83 -9.18 0.99
N THR A 33 -7.33 -8.56 2.06
CA THR A 33 -6.72 -8.62 3.41
C THR A 33 -6.59 -10.04 3.96
N ALA A 34 -7.59 -10.91 3.75
CA ALA A 34 -7.53 -12.31 4.20
C ALA A 34 -6.40 -13.09 3.52
N TRP A 35 -6.18 -12.87 2.23
CA TRP A 35 -5.10 -13.50 1.48
C TRP A 35 -3.72 -12.96 1.91
N LEU A 36 -3.62 -11.64 2.13
CA LEU A 36 -2.40 -11.02 2.64
C LEU A 36 -2.00 -11.59 4.01
N ALA A 37 -2.95 -11.65 4.95
CA ALA A 37 -2.71 -12.20 6.28
C ALA A 37 -2.27 -13.66 6.22
N GLN A 38 -2.88 -14.48 5.34
CA GLN A 38 -2.44 -15.85 5.12
C GLN A 38 -1.02 -15.91 4.56
N THR A 39 -0.71 -15.13 3.54
CA THR A 39 0.62 -15.08 2.92
C THR A 39 1.70 -14.68 3.91
N LEU A 40 1.44 -13.71 4.79
CA LEU A 40 2.38 -13.30 5.83
C LEU A 40 2.54 -14.35 6.95
N ARG A 41 1.47 -15.10 7.28
CA ARG A 41 1.54 -16.24 8.21
C ARG A 41 2.38 -17.38 7.65
N ASP A 42 2.27 -17.65 6.35
CA ASP A 42 3.01 -18.73 5.68
C ASP A 42 4.51 -18.41 5.51
N HIS A 43 4.91 -17.16 5.68
CA HIS A 43 6.29 -16.68 5.53
C HIS A 43 6.77 -15.91 6.77
N THR A 44 6.39 -16.38 7.96
CA THR A 44 6.76 -15.74 9.23
C THR A 44 8.27 -15.67 9.45
N ASP A 45 9.02 -16.60 8.87
CA ASP A 45 10.47 -16.75 8.94
C ASP A 45 11.25 -15.72 8.09
N ALA A 46 10.61 -15.06 7.13
CA ALA A 46 11.28 -14.03 6.33
C ALA A 46 11.64 -12.80 7.19
N ARG A 47 12.92 -12.39 7.19
CA ARG A 47 13.40 -11.27 8.01
C ARG A 47 13.02 -9.90 7.42
N HIS A 48 12.94 -9.80 6.10
CA HIS A 48 12.63 -8.56 5.40
C HIS A 48 11.33 -8.74 4.63
N LYS A 49 10.27 -8.05 5.03
CA LYS A 49 8.95 -8.12 4.40
C LYS A 49 8.59 -6.74 3.86
N LEU A 50 8.35 -6.66 2.55
CA LEU A 50 7.88 -5.45 1.88
C LEU A 50 6.54 -5.75 1.22
N VAL A 51 5.56 -4.88 1.43
CA VAL A 51 4.26 -4.96 0.76
C VAL A 51 4.17 -3.81 -0.24
N LEU A 52 3.66 -4.07 -1.44
CA LEU A 52 3.58 -3.11 -2.53
C LEU A 52 2.15 -3.03 -3.03
N GLY A 53 1.61 -1.82 -3.16
CA GLY A 53 0.26 -1.59 -3.65
C GLY A 53 0.14 -0.26 -4.40
N HIS A 54 -1.00 -0.01 -5.05
CA HIS A 54 -1.18 1.23 -5.81
C HIS A 54 -1.52 2.42 -4.90
N HIS A 55 -2.64 2.36 -4.18
CA HIS A 55 -3.13 3.42 -3.30
C HIS A 55 -2.38 3.51 -1.96
N PRO A 56 -2.14 4.72 -1.40
CA PRO A 56 -1.68 4.87 -0.04
C PRO A 56 -2.76 4.46 0.98
N VAL A 57 -2.36 4.08 2.19
CA VAL A 57 -3.28 3.86 3.31
C VAL A 57 -3.46 5.16 4.07
N HIS A 58 -2.36 5.81 4.42
CA HIS A 58 -2.36 7.08 5.13
C HIS A 58 -2.33 8.26 4.15
N PRO A 59 -3.03 9.36 4.47
CA PRO A 59 -2.95 10.61 3.70
C PRO A 59 -1.51 11.09 3.55
N ILE A 60 -1.16 11.63 2.38
CA ILE A 60 0.18 12.13 2.06
C ILE A 60 0.42 13.50 2.73
N ASN A 61 1.58 13.67 3.38
CA ASN A 61 1.92 14.91 4.06
C ASN A 61 1.98 16.09 3.09
N GLY A 62 1.38 17.22 3.48
CA GLY A 62 1.32 18.42 2.64
C GLY A 62 0.45 18.26 1.39
N TYR A 63 -0.30 17.17 1.26
CA TYR A 63 -1.29 16.97 0.20
C TYR A 63 -2.70 17.09 0.78
N ALA A 64 -3.62 17.72 0.07
CA ALA A 64 -5.03 17.80 0.46
C ALA A 64 -5.96 17.90 -0.76
N GLY A 65 -7.24 17.61 -0.54
CA GLY A 65 -8.29 17.74 -1.56
C GLY A 65 -8.86 16.41 -2.03
N GLU A 66 -9.78 16.48 -2.99
CA GLU A 66 -10.56 15.31 -3.48
C GLU A 66 -9.68 14.23 -4.13
N TYR A 67 -8.46 14.59 -4.55
CA TYR A 67 -7.52 13.65 -5.15
C TYR A 67 -6.61 12.97 -4.14
N GLN A 68 -6.70 13.29 -2.84
CA GLN A 68 -6.04 12.55 -1.75
C GLN A 68 -6.75 11.21 -1.51
N ARG A 69 -6.68 10.34 -2.51
CA ARG A 69 -7.38 9.06 -2.56
C ARG A 69 -6.54 7.98 -1.89
N THR A 70 -6.96 7.57 -0.71
CA THR A 70 -6.39 6.43 0.02
C THR A 70 -7.19 5.15 -0.25
N ILE A 71 -6.68 4.02 0.25
CA ILE A 71 -7.50 2.84 0.49
C ILE A 71 -8.73 3.24 1.32
N GLU A 72 -9.87 2.60 1.06
CA GLU A 72 -11.10 2.86 1.81
C GLU A 72 -10.85 2.67 3.31
N GLU A 73 -11.47 3.50 4.14
CA GLU A 73 -11.12 3.68 5.54
C GLU A 73 -11.12 2.37 6.36
N GLU A 74 -12.17 1.56 6.26
CA GLU A 74 -12.27 0.30 6.99
C GLU A 74 -11.28 -0.75 6.45
N ALA A 75 -11.20 -0.89 5.12
CA ALA A 75 -10.24 -1.79 4.47
C ALA A 75 -8.79 -1.38 4.78
N GLY A 76 -8.51 -0.07 4.82
CA GLY A 76 -7.21 0.52 5.10
C GLY A 76 -6.77 0.26 6.54
N ARG A 77 -7.66 0.41 7.52
CA ARG A 77 -7.39 0.03 8.92
C ARG A 77 -7.04 -1.45 9.05
N ALA A 78 -7.87 -2.33 8.48
CA ALA A 78 -7.64 -3.77 8.56
C ALA A 78 -6.33 -4.18 7.85
N PHE A 79 -6.07 -3.60 6.68
CA PHE A 79 -4.82 -3.80 5.96
C PHE A 79 -3.60 -3.35 6.78
N TRP A 80 -3.65 -2.15 7.38
CA TRP A 80 -2.52 -1.63 8.17
C TRP A 80 -2.24 -2.46 9.42
N GLN A 81 -3.28 -2.89 10.12
CA GLN A 81 -3.13 -3.77 11.29
C GLN A 81 -2.38 -5.06 10.94
N ILE A 82 -2.72 -5.69 9.81
CA ILE A 82 -2.00 -6.88 9.33
C ILE A 82 -0.51 -6.59 9.11
N LEU A 83 -0.16 -5.42 8.54
CA LEU A 83 1.24 -5.05 8.33
C LEU A 83 2.00 -4.93 9.65
N VAL A 84 1.40 -4.28 10.64
CA VAL A 84 1.96 -4.10 11.99
C VAL A 84 2.14 -5.45 12.68
N GLU A 85 1.09 -6.28 12.73
CA GLU A 85 1.09 -7.59 13.39
C GLU A 85 2.18 -8.53 12.84
N HIS A 86 2.45 -8.44 11.54
CA HIS A 86 3.42 -9.29 10.86
C HIS A 86 4.83 -8.71 10.75
N ASN A 87 5.09 -7.56 11.40
CA ASN A 87 6.37 -6.84 11.37
C ASN A 87 6.83 -6.55 9.93
N VAL A 88 5.91 -6.07 9.10
CA VAL A 88 6.25 -5.60 7.75
C VAL A 88 7.14 -4.36 7.86
N LEU A 89 8.26 -4.35 7.14
CA LEU A 89 9.22 -3.23 7.20
C LEU A 89 8.64 -1.99 6.53
N ALA A 90 8.11 -2.14 5.32
CA ALA A 90 7.54 -1.03 4.57
C ALA A 90 6.39 -1.47 3.66
N TYR A 91 5.43 -0.56 3.51
CA TYR A 91 4.42 -0.52 2.47
C TYR A 91 4.84 0.51 1.41
N LEU A 92 5.09 0.06 0.19
CA LEU A 92 5.40 0.91 -0.95
C LEU A 92 4.12 1.16 -1.74
N CYS A 93 3.81 2.44 -1.95
CA CYS A 93 2.61 2.87 -2.64
C CYS A 93 2.90 3.98 -3.66
N SER A 94 1.91 4.27 -4.48
CA SER A 94 1.96 5.24 -5.58
C SER A 94 0.63 6.02 -5.62
N HIS A 95 0.03 6.18 -6.79
CA HIS A 95 -1.23 6.90 -7.05
C HIS A 95 -1.14 8.42 -6.93
N ILE A 96 -0.64 8.92 -5.80
CA ILE A 96 -0.45 10.36 -5.59
C ILE A 96 0.89 10.77 -6.21
N MET A 97 0.88 11.82 -7.03
CA MET A 97 2.05 12.33 -7.74
C MET A 97 2.99 13.12 -6.82
N ALA A 98 3.47 12.44 -5.79
CA ALA A 98 4.35 12.95 -4.77
C ALA A 98 5.40 11.90 -4.38
N PHE A 99 6.39 12.35 -3.61
CA PHE A 99 7.26 11.50 -2.82
C PHE A 99 7.08 11.86 -1.35
N ASP A 100 6.80 10.87 -0.51
CA ASP A 100 6.58 11.05 0.92
C ASP A 100 6.99 9.76 1.66
N VAL A 101 7.50 9.92 2.88
CA VAL A 101 7.88 8.79 3.73
C VAL A 101 7.36 9.06 5.13
N GLN A 102 6.55 8.12 5.64
CA GLN A 102 5.94 8.21 6.96
C GLN A 102 6.24 6.93 7.75
N VAL A 103 6.32 7.04 9.08
CA VAL A 103 6.35 5.88 9.98
C VAL A 103 5.05 5.88 10.78
N GLN A 104 4.28 4.80 10.71
CA GLN A 104 3.06 4.62 11.51
C GLN A 104 3.14 3.25 12.20
N GLN A 105 3.11 3.26 13.54
CA GLN A 105 3.16 2.02 14.35
C GLN A 105 4.34 1.09 14.00
N GLY A 106 5.48 1.65 13.60
CA GLY A 106 6.69 0.90 13.25
C GLY A 106 6.80 0.42 11.80
N VAL A 107 5.75 0.63 10.98
CA VAL A 107 5.77 0.32 9.54
C VAL A 107 5.98 1.59 8.73
N LEU A 108 6.87 1.56 7.75
CA LEU A 108 7.07 2.66 6.81
C LEU A 108 5.98 2.67 5.73
N GLN A 109 5.32 3.80 5.49
CA GLN A 109 4.63 4.06 4.22
C GLN A 109 5.55 4.89 3.33
N ILE A 110 5.98 4.34 2.21
CA ILE A 110 6.81 5.02 1.22
C ILE A 110 5.95 5.26 -0.02
N LEU A 111 5.65 6.52 -0.30
CA LEU A 111 4.96 6.94 -1.52
C LEU A 111 5.98 7.33 -2.58
N THR A 112 5.84 6.78 -3.79
CA THR A 112 6.61 7.18 -4.97
C THR A 112 5.74 7.15 -6.24
N GLY A 113 5.00 8.24 -6.52
CA GLY A 113 4.11 8.33 -7.69
C GLY A 113 4.61 9.24 -8.82
N GLY A 114 5.74 9.92 -8.65
CA GLY A 114 6.25 10.97 -9.56
C GLY A 114 7.07 10.48 -10.77
N ALA A 115 6.73 9.36 -11.38
CA ALA A 115 7.57 8.71 -12.41
C ALA A 115 7.40 9.26 -13.85
N GLY A 116 6.79 10.44 -14.04
CA GLY A 116 6.72 11.12 -15.34
C GLY A 116 5.36 11.10 -16.06
N THR A 117 4.30 10.58 -15.43
CA THR A 117 2.92 10.81 -15.91
C THR A 117 2.61 12.31 -15.81
N LEU A 118 1.91 12.88 -16.80
CA LEU A 118 1.44 14.26 -16.70
C LEU A 118 0.43 14.38 -15.54
N PRO A 119 0.53 15.40 -14.67
CA PRO A 119 -0.46 15.60 -13.62
C PRO A 119 -1.84 15.81 -14.22
N LEU A 120 -2.77 14.92 -13.85
CA LEU A 120 -4.20 15.19 -13.97
C LEU A 120 -4.68 16.08 -12.81
N THR A 121 -3.88 16.20 -11.76
CA THR A 121 -4.15 17.04 -10.60
C THR A 121 -3.70 18.47 -10.85
N PRO A 122 -4.49 19.47 -10.40
CA PRO A 122 -4.04 20.86 -10.38
C PRO A 122 -2.77 21.02 -9.53
N ALA A 123 -1.91 21.99 -9.86
CA ALA A 123 -0.71 22.30 -9.06
C ALA A 123 -1.01 22.77 -7.62
N THR A 124 -2.28 22.98 -7.28
CA THR A 124 -2.78 23.60 -6.03
C THR A 124 -3.01 22.62 -4.87
N GLU A 125 -2.72 21.33 -5.03
CA GLU A 125 -3.00 20.31 -4.00
C GLU A 125 -1.88 20.09 -2.99
N TYR A 126 -0.70 20.67 -3.28
CA TYR A 126 0.33 20.86 -2.27
C TYR A 126 0.01 22.10 -1.43
N LEU A 127 -0.14 21.90 -0.13
CA LEU A 127 -0.36 22.96 0.87
C LEU A 127 0.95 23.56 1.39
#